data_AF-A0A2V8ZIA9-F1
#
_entry.id   AF-A0A2V8ZIA9-F1
#
_cell.length_a   1.000
_cell.length_b   1.000
_cell.length_c   1.000
_cell.angle_alpha   90.00
_cell.angle_beta   90.00
_cell.angle_gamma   90.00
#
_symmetry.space_group_name_H-M   'P 1'
#
loop_
_entity.id
_entity.type
_entity.pdbx_description
1 polymer ?
#
loop_
_entity_poly.entity_id
_entity_poly.type
_entity_poly.pdbx_seq_one_letter_code
_entity_poly.pdbx_strand_id
1 'polypeptide(L)'
;MDSPLETVEAQDSLVKQRGHFVFLSLILAQAAHSIEEYVTRLFEVFAPARFVSSLISHDLARGFLVFNAALVTFGLWCWAVPVRSGWHAARGLVWFWAILELGNGVGHSAVALSRGGYFPGVVTAPLLLLFAGWLMILQARDSFDGASTSSSADE
;
A
#
# COMPACT_ATOMS: atom_id res chain seq x y z
N MET A 1 38.37 3.36 8.75
CA MET A 1 37.74 3.77 10.02
C MET A 1 36.80 4.86 9.59
N ASP A 2 35.59 4.46 9.24
CA ASP A 2 34.65 5.33 8.52
C ASP A 2 34.23 6.46 9.46
N SER A 3 34.10 7.66 8.91
CA SER A 3 33.70 8.83 9.69
C SER A 3 32.27 8.64 10.20
N PRO A 4 31.92 9.09 11.42
CA PRO A 4 30.54 9.05 11.90
C PRO A 4 29.52 9.62 10.90
N LEU A 5 29.90 10.63 10.10
CA LEU A 5 29.04 11.22 9.06
C LEU A 5 28.74 10.25 7.90
N GLU A 6 29.73 9.50 7.43
CA GLU A 6 29.53 8.52 6.34
C GLU A 6 28.58 7.39 6.78
N THR A 7 28.63 7.00 8.05
CA THR A 7 27.73 5.95 8.58
C THR A 7 26.27 6.39 8.65
N VAL A 8 26.01 7.66 8.99
CA VAL A 8 24.65 8.23 9.07
C VAL A 8 24.04 8.38 7.68
N GLU A 9 24.79 8.90 6.71
CA GLU A 9 24.32 9.03 5.32
C GLU A 9 24.03 7.66 4.69
N ALA A 10 24.90 6.68 4.92
CA ALA A 10 24.69 5.31 4.47
C ALA A 10 23.42 4.69 5.09
N GLN A 11 23.17 4.93 6.38
CA GLN A 11 21.96 4.44 7.05
C GLN A 11 20.68 5.08 6.50
N ASP A 12 20.65 6.40 6.29
CA ASP A 12 19.49 7.12 5.75
C ASP A 12 19.16 6.65 4.31
N SER A 13 20.18 6.50 3.46
CA SER A 13 19.99 5.99 2.10
C SER A 13 19.40 4.58 2.05
N LEU A 14 19.81 3.69 2.96
CA LEU A 14 19.27 2.34 3.06
C LEU A 14 17.81 2.33 3.53
N VAL A 15 17.43 3.19 4.49
CA VAL A 15 16.04 3.31 4.96
C VAL A 15 15.14 3.80 3.82
N LYS A 16 15.57 4.84 3.09
CA LYS A 16 14.85 5.34 1.90
C LYS A 16 14.71 4.27 0.81
N GLN A 17 15.79 3.54 0.51
CA GLN A 17 15.74 2.47 -0.48
C GLN A 17 14.78 1.33 -0.06
N ARG A 18 14.76 0.98 1.23
CA ARG A 18 13.81 0.01 1.79
C ARG A 18 12.37 0.51 1.65
N GLY A 19 12.09 1.77 1.99
CA GLY A 19 10.76 2.37 1.83
C GLY A 19 10.27 2.31 0.39
N HIS A 20 11.14 2.66 -0.58
CA HIS A 20 10.82 2.56 -2.00
C HIS A 20 10.52 1.13 -2.45
N PHE A 21 11.30 0.17 -1.97
CA PHE A 21 11.12 -1.24 -2.30
C PHE A 21 9.82 -1.80 -1.70
N VAL A 22 9.56 -1.53 -0.43
CA VAL A 22 8.35 -1.99 0.27
C VAL A 22 7.11 -1.35 -0.34
N PHE A 23 7.16 -0.06 -0.68
CA PHE A 23 6.03 0.60 -1.34
C PHE A 23 5.75 -0.01 -2.72
N LEU A 24 6.77 -0.25 -3.55
CA LEU A 24 6.56 -0.95 -4.83
C LEU A 24 5.95 -2.34 -4.61
N SER A 25 6.48 -3.09 -3.63
CA SER A 25 6.01 -4.44 -3.31
C SER A 25 4.53 -4.43 -2.88
N LEU A 26 4.11 -3.40 -2.15
CA LEU A 26 2.70 -3.18 -1.81
C LEU A 26 1.83 -2.99 -3.06
N ILE A 27 2.26 -2.18 -4.03
CA ILE A 27 1.52 -1.97 -5.29
C ILE A 27 1.44 -3.24 -6.13
N LEU A 28 2.53 -4.02 -6.18
CA LEU A 28 2.56 -5.31 -6.88
C LEU A 28 1.65 -6.34 -6.21
N ALA A 29 1.64 -6.37 -4.87
CA ALA A 29 0.73 -7.21 -4.10
C ALA A 29 -0.73 -6.81 -4.35
N GLN A 30 -1.03 -5.51 -4.44
CA GLN A 30 -2.37 -5.03 -4.79
C GLN A 30 -2.77 -5.44 -6.21
N ALA A 31 -1.86 -5.37 -7.18
CA ALA A 31 -2.15 -5.87 -8.53
C ALA A 31 -2.47 -7.37 -8.52
N ALA A 32 -1.71 -8.18 -7.77
CA ALA A 32 -2.00 -9.61 -7.60
C ALA A 32 -3.35 -9.84 -6.89
N HIS A 33 -3.67 -9.03 -5.88
CA HIS A 33 -4.94 -9.06 -5.16
C HIS A 33 -6.12 -8.77 -6.10
N SER A 34 -6.05 -7.69 -6.87
CA SER A 34 -7.07 -7.35 -7.87
C SER A 34 -7.27 -8.46 -8.90
N ILE A 35 -6.22 -9.19 -9.30
CA ILE A 35 -6.32 -10.33 -10.21
C ILE A 35 -7.10 -11.49 -9.55
N GLU A 36 -6.76 -11.85 -8.30
CA GLU A 36 -7.49 -12.88 -7.56
C GLU A 36 -8.98 -12.51 -7.47
N GLU A 37 -9.29 -11.29 -7.06
CA GLU A 37 -10.65 -10.78 -6.92
C GLU A 37 -11.41 -10.78 -8.25
N TYR A 38 -10.76 -10.44 -9.36
CA TYR A 38 -11.37 -10.47 -10.68
C TYR A 38 -11.70 -11.89 -11.13
N VAL A 39 -10.74 -12.82 -11.01
CA VAL A 39 -10.92 -14.24 -11.38
C VAL A 39 -12.02 -14.89 -10.56
N THR A 40 -12.12 -14.51 -9.28
CA THR A 40 -13.13 -15.03 -8.35
C THR A 40 -14.40 -14.19 -8.28
N ARG A 41 -14.53 -13.19 -9.17
CA ARG A 41 -15.74 -12.38 -9.37
C ARG A 41 -16.22 -11.67 -8.10
N LEU A 42 -15.30 -11.11 -7.31
CA LEU A 42 -15.62 -10.36 -6.09
C LEU A 42 -16.73 -9.31 -6.30
N PHE A 43 -16.71 -8.64 -7.46
CA PHE A 43 -17.69 -7.63 -7.87
C PHE A 43 -19.14 -8.15 -7.93
N GLU A 44 -19.36 -9.47 -7.87
CA GLU A 44 -20.69 -10.09 -7.82
C GLU A 44 -21.14 -10.50 -6.42
N VAL A 45 -20.24 -10.54 -5.43
CA VAL A 45 -20.53 -11.10 -4.11
C VAL A 45 -20.24 -10.13 -2.96
N PHE A 46 -19.48 -9.08 -3.22
CA PHE A 46 -19.09 -8.08 -2.22
C PHE A 46 -19.66 -6.71 -2.58
N ALA A 47 -20.46 -6.15 -1.67
CA ALA A 47 -21.20 -4.92 -1.92
C ALA A 47 -20.31 -3.71 -2.26
N PRO A 48 -19.18 -3.46 -1.57
CA PRO A 48 -18.26 -2.37 -1.94
C PRO A 48 -17.70 -2.51 -3.36
N ALA A 49 -17.22 -3.71 -3.73
CA ALA A 49 -16.69 -3.96 -5.07
C ALA A 49 -17.76 -3.78 -6.15
N ARG A 50 -18.99 -4.25 -5.90
CA ARG A 50 -20.12 -4.08 -6.82
C ARG A 50 -20.47 -2.59 -7.01
N PHE A 51 -20.53 -1.84 -5.92
CA PHE A 51 -20.85 -0.41 -5.94
C PHE A 51 -19.83 0.35 -6.79
N VAL A 52 -18.53 0.22 -6.49
CA VAL A 52 -17.45 0.90 -7.24
C VAL A 52 -17.46 0.50 -8.71
N SER A 53 -17.66 -0.79 -9.02
CA SER A 53 -17.73 -1.27 -10.40
C SER A 53 -18.89 -0.63 -11.17
N SER A 54 -20.05 -0.51 -10.53
CA SER A 54 -21.25 0.08 -11.13
C SER A 54 -21.16 1.58 -11.39
N LEU A 55 -20.27 2.29 -10.69
CA LEU A 55 -20.01 3.72 -10.94
C LEU A 55 -19.30 3.97 -12.29
N ILE A 56 -18.57 2.96 -12.78
CA ILE A 56 -17.75 3.09 -13.99
C ILE A 56 -18.46 2.50 -15.21
N SER A 57 -19.19 1.39 -15.03
CA SER A 57 -19.78 0.63 -16.13
C SER A 57 -21.03 -0.13 -15.67
N HIS A 58 -22.01 -0.27 -16.56
CA HIS A 58 -23.16 -1.17 -16.35
C HIS A 58 -22.74 -2.66 -16.34
N ASP A 59 -21.67 -3.00 -17.05
CA ASP A 59 -20.99 -4.29 -16.91
C ASP A 59 -20.02 -4.20 -15.72
N LEU A 60 -20.34 -4.93 -14.64
CA LEU A 60 -19.56 -4.95 -13.39
C LEU A 60 -18.14 -5.47 -13.59
N ALA A 61 -17.93 -6.47 -14.45
CA ALA A 61 -16.58 -7.01 -14.68
C ALA A 61 -15.70 -5.95 -15.35
N ARG A 62 -16.24 -5.25 -16.35
CA ARG A 62 -15.53 -4.14 -17.01
C ARG A 62 -15.28 -2.99 -16.03
N GLY A 63 -16.26 -2.63 -15.22
CA GLY A 63 -16.12 -1.57 -14.21
C GLY A 63 -15.02 -1.90 -13.19
N PHE A 64 -15.01 -3.12 -12.67
CA PHE A 64 -14.00 -3.61 -11.74
C PHE A 64 -12.60 -3.61 -12.34
N LEU A 65 -12.46 -4.09 -13.58
CA LEU A 65 -11.19 -4.10 -14.31
C LEU A 65 -10.63 -2.69 -14.48
N VAL A 66 -11.47 -1.74 -14.94
CA VAL A 66 -11.05 -0.35 -15.16
C VAL A 66 -10.66 0.32 -13.84
N PHE A 67 -11.45 0.12 -12.77
CA PHE A 67 -11.12 0.66 -11.45
C PHE A 67 -9.76 0.18 -10.96
N ASN A 68 -9.53 -1.13 -10.95
CA ASN A 68 -8.30 -1.70 -10.42
C ASN A 68 -7.09 -1.38 -11.30
N ALA A 69 -7.26 -1.36 -12.63
CA ALA A 69 -6.21 -0.91 -13.54
C ALA A 69 -5.82 0.55 -13.28
N ALA A 70 -6.80 1.43 -13.05
CA ALA A 70 -6.55 2.82 -12.67
C ALA A 70 -5.87 2.92 -11.30
N LEU A 71 -6.31 2.16 -10.31
CA LEU A 71 -5.74 2.13 -8.96
C LEU A 71 -4.26 1.68 -8.99
N VAL A 72 -3.95 0.57 -9.67
CA VAL A 72 -2.57 0.08 -9.82
C VAL A 72 -1.72 1.08 -10.59
N THR A 73 -2.24 1.65 -11.68
CA THR A 73 -1.50 2.68 -12.45
C THR A 73 -1.21 3.91 -11.60
N PHE A 74 -2.18 4.34 -10.79
CA PHE A 74 -1.99 5.45 -9.84
C PHE A 74 -0.93 5.10 -8.77
N GLY A 75 -0.91 3.87 -8.27
CA GLY A 75 0.11 3.41 -7.32
C GLY A 75 1.52 3.42 -7.91
N LEU A 76 1.67 2.91 -9.14
CA LEU A 76 2.93 2.96 -9.88
C LEU A 76 3.39 4.39 -10.15
N TRP A 77 2.47 5.29 -10.50
CA TRP A 77 2.77 6.71 -10.66
C TRP A 77 3.22 7.34 -9.33
N CYS A 78 2.50 7.08 -8.22
CA CYS A 78 2.89 7.55 -6.88
C CYS A 78 4.31 7.12 -6.51
N TRP A 79 4.67 5.87 -6.81
CA TRP A 79 6.01 5.35 -6.57
C TRP A 79 7.06 5.98 -7.48
N ALA A 80 6.78 6.07 -8.78
CA ALA A 80 7.74 6.54 -9.78
C ALA A 80 8.02 8.05 -9.68
N VAL A 81 7.01 8.84 -9.31
CA VAL A 81 7.08 10.31 -9.36
C VAL A 81 7.12 10.92 -7.95
N PRO A 82 6.01 11.06 -7.18
CA PRO A 82 6.04 11.69 -5.86
C PRO A 82 7.07 11.10 -4.89
N VAL A 83 7.10 9.77 -4.74
CA VAL A 83 7.95 9.11 -3.73
C VAL A 83 9.41 9.20 -4.11
N ARG A 84 9.77 8.86 -5.34
CA ARG A 84 11.16 8.98 -5.82
C ARG A 84 11.69 10.40 -5.87
N SER A 85 10.82 11.37 -6.16
CA SER A 85 11.22 12.78 -6.29
C SER A 85 11.11 13.55 -4.97
N GLY A 86 10.75 12.90 -3.86
CA GLY A 86 10.68 13.52 -2.54
C GLY A 86 9.62 14.62 -2.42
N TRP A 87 8.49 14.51 -3.10
CA TRP A 87 7.42 15.51 -3.02
C TRP A 87 6.89 15.65 -1.59
N HIS A 88 6.50 16.87 -1.17
CA HIS A 88 5.91 17.11 0.16
C HIS A 88 4.70 16.20 0.45
N ALA A 89 3.91 15.87 -0.57
CA ALA A 89 2.75 15.00 -0.46
C ALA A 89 3.10 13.49 -0.41
N ALA A 90 4.33 13.08 -0.72
CA ALA A 90 4.72 11.67 -0.84
C ALA A 90 4.41 10.89 0.45
N ARG A 91 4.70 11.48 1.60
CA ARG A 91 4.44 10.88 2.90
C ARG A 91 2.95 10.60 3.11
N GLY A 92 2.08 11.55 2.74
CA GLY A 92 0.63 11.38 2.83
C GLY A 92 0.10 10.30 1.89
N LEU A 93 0.62 10.26 0.65
CA LEU A 93 0.27 9.24 -0.34
C LEU A 93 0.67 7.84 0.14
N VAL A 94 1.85 7.68 0.72
CA VAL A 94 2.32 6.40 1.28
C VAL A 94 1.41 5.93 2.41
N TRP A 95 1.01 6.82 3.34
CA TRP A 95 0.05 6.48 4.40
C TRP A 95 -1.33 6.11 3.84
N PHE A 96 -1.83 6.85 2.85
CA PHE A 96 -3.09 6.53 2.18
C PHE A 96 -3.09 5.10 1.64
N TRP A 97 -2.04 4.74 0.89
CA TRP A 97 -1.89 3.38 0.35
C TRP A 97 -1.77 2.32 1.44
N ALA A 98 -0.97 2.56 2.47
CA ALA A 98 -0.82 1.61 3.56
C ALA A 98 -2.16 1.34 4.28
N ILE A 99 -2.95 2.38 4.55
CA ILE A 99 -4.26 2.24 5.19
C ILE A 99 -5.26 1.54 4.27
N LEU A 100 -5.29 1.92 2.99
CA LEU A 100 -6.18 1.30 1.99
C LEU A 100 -5.94 -0.21 1.91
N GLU A 101 -4.68 -0.62 1.75
CA GLU A 101 -4.33 -2.03 1.58
C GLU A 101 -4.39 -2.83 2.87
N LEU A 102 -4.12 -2.21 4.01
CA LEU A 102 -4.40 -2.82 5.32
C LEU A 102 -5.91 -3.09 5.46
N GLY A 103 -6.74 -2.13 5.07
CA GLY A 103 -8.20 -2.26 5.06
C GLY A 103 -8.68 -3.41 4.17
N ASN A 104 -8.16 -3.51 2.95
CA ASN A 104 -8.42 -4.65 2.05
C ASN A 104 -8.01 -5.97 2.73
N GLY A 105 -6.73 -6.11 3.10
CA GLY A 105 -6.20 -7.34 3.69
C GLY A 105 -6.98 -7.81 4.92
N VAL A 106 -7.32 -6.89 5.84
CA VAL A 106 -8.13 -7.19 7.03
C VAL A 106 -9.57 -7.55 6.63
N GLY A 107 -10.19 -6.79 5.74
CA GLY A 107 -11.56 -7.02 5.29
C GLY A 107 -11.75 -8.40 4.69
N HIS A 108 -10.90 -8.80 3.74
CA HIS A 108 -10.98 -10.11 3.11
C HIS A 108 -10.72 -11.25 4.10
N SER A 109 -9.73 -11.08 4.99
CA SER A 109 -9.40 -12.07 6.02
C SER A 109 -10.55 -12.26 7.02
N ALA A 110 -11.14 -11.16 7.51
CA ALA A 110 -12.25 -11.21 8.46
C ALA A 110 -13.50 -11.85 7.85
N VAL A 111 -13.83 -11.52 6.59
CA VAL A 111 -14.95 -12.14 5.89
C VAL A 111 -14.71 -13.63 5.64
N ALA A 112 -13.50 -14.04 5.24
CA ALA A 112 -13.16 -15.46 5.10
C ALA A 112 -13.30 -16.22 6.42
N LEU A 113 -12.76 -15.68 7.51
CA LEU A 113 -12.85 -16.28 8.85
C LEU A 113 -14.30 -16.41 9.32
N SER A 114 -15.12 -15.36 9.15
CA SER A 114 -16.53 -15.40 9.55
C SER A 114 -17.38 -16.39 8.73
N ARG A 115 -16.99 -16.68 7.48
CA ARG A 115 -17.64 -17.68 6.62
C ARG A 115 -17.10 -19.09 6.82
N GLY A 116 -15.99 -19.26 7.56
CA GLY A 116 -15.32 -20.56 7.75
C GLY A 116 -14.78 -21.16 6.45
N GLY A 117 -14.48 -20.34 5.45
CA GLY A 117 -14.12 -20.82 4.11
C GLY A 117 -13.49 -19.76 3.23
N TYR A 118 -13.30 -20.10 1.96
CA TYR A 118 -12.69 -19.19 0.99
C TYR A 118 -13.56 -17.95 0.76
N PHE A 119 -12.91 -16.78 0.70
CA PHE A 119 -13.50 -15.54 0.24
C PHE A 119 -12.56 -14.91 -0.81
N PRO A 120 -13.08 -14.43 -1.95
CA PRO A 120 -12.29 -13.72 -2.96
C PRO A 120 -11.32 -12.70 -2.34
N GLY A 121 -10.03 -12.80 -2.64
CA GLY A 121 -8.97 -11.92 -2.13
C GLY A 121 -8.23 -12.44 -0.89
N VAL A 122 -8.70 -13.51 -0.24
CA VAL A 122 -8.06 -14.01 1.00
C VAL A 122 -6.68 -14.64 0.76
N VAL A 123 -6.41 -15.19 -0.43
CA VAL A 123 -5.12 -15.86 -0.71
C VAL A 123 -3.98 -14.84 -0.77
N THR A 124 -4.25 -13.67 -1.33
CA THR A 124 -3.28 -12.58 -1.48
C THR A 124 -3.30 -11.58 -0.33
N ALA A 125 -4.36 -11.56 0.50
CA ALA A 125 -4.47 -10.69 1.68
C ALA A 125 -3.24 -10.70 2.64
N PRO A 126 -2.58 -11.85 2.92
CA PRO A 126 -1.37 -11.86 3.75
C PRO A 126 -0.24 -10.99 3.20
N LEU A 127 -0.09 -10.87 1.88
CA LEU A 127 0.92 -10.02 1.26
C LEU A 127 0.59 -8.54 1.46
N LEU A 128 -0.68 -8.16 1.33
CA LEU A 128 -1.13 -6.79 1.62
C LEU A 128 -0.86 -6.42 3.08
N LEU A 129 -1.25 -7.30 4.01
CA LEU A 129 -1.03 -7.09 5.44
C LEU A 129 0.47 -6.94 5.77
N LEU A 130 1.31 -7.80 5.19
CA LEU A 130 2.75 -7.77 5.38
C LEU A 130 3.35 -6.45 4.91
N PHE A 131 3.12 -6.07 3.64
CA PHE A 131 3.77 -4.89 3.07
C PHE A 131 3.16 -3.59 3.60
N ALA A 132 1.84 -3.54 3.84
CA ALA A 132 1.21 -2.37 4.45
C ALA A 132 1.72 -2.16 5.87
N GLY A 133 1.73 -3.20 6.69
CA GLY A 133 2.24 -3.13 8.07
C GLY A 133 3.71 -2.74 8.12
N TRP A 134 4.55 -3.32 7.26
CA TRP A 134 5.96 -2.93 7.16
C TRP A 134 6.10 -1.45 6.77
N LEU A 135 5.37 -0.99 5.77
CA LEU A 135 5.43 0.41 5.32
C LEU A 135 5.00 1.39 6.42
N MET A 136 3.96 1.06 7.20
CA MET A 136 3.54 1.86 8.34
C MET A 136 4.62 1.94 9.42
N ILE A 137 5.32 0.83 9.71
CA ILE A 137 6.44 0.81 10.67
C ILE A 137 7.58 1.73 10.20
N LEU A 138 7.94 1.67 8.92
CA LEU A 138 8.97 2.55 8.35
C LEU A 138 8.55 4.02 8.45
N GLN A 139 7.32 4.35 8.05
CA GLN A 139 6.79 5.71 8.13
C GLN A 139 6.69 6.26 9.55
N ALA A 140 6.36 5.41 10.52
CA ALA A 140 6.30 5.79 11.92
C ALA A 140 7.70 6.15 12.46
N ARG A 141 8.71 5.31 12.17
CA ARG A 141 10.10 5.54 12.58
C ARG A 141 10.66 6.85 12.05
N ASP A 142 10.46 7.13 10.77
CA ASP A 142 10.88 8.42 10.16
C ASP A 142 10.22 9.63 10.85
N SER A 143 9.02 9.47 11.41
CA SER A 143 8.33 10.55 12.14
C SER A 143 8.99 10.84 13.48
N PHE A 144 9.37 9.79 14.20
CA PHE A 144 10.00 9.89 15.52
C PHE A 144 11.41 10.47 15.39
N ASP A 145 12.17 10.02 14.40
CA ASP A 145 13.52 10.53 14.13
C ASP A 145 13.46 12.02 13.77
N GLY A 146 12.52 12.42 12.89
CA GLY A 146 12.30 13.83 12.55
C GLY A 146 11.95 14.72 13.76
N ALA A 147 11.09 14.25 14.67
CA ALA A 147 10.70 15.02 15.86
C ALA A 147 11.84 15.18 16.88
N SER A 148 12.71 14.18 17.01
CA SER A 148 13.88 14.25 17.91
C SER A 148 14.92 15.27 17.44
N THR A 149 15.17 15.35 16.14
CA THR A 149 16.14 16.29 15.55
C THR A 149 15.70 17.76 15.64
N SER A 150 14.40 18.04 15.52
CA SER A 150 13.88 19.40 15.70
C SER A 150 14.00 19.86 17.15
N SER A 151 13.78 18.97 18.13
CA SER A 151 13.85 19.33 19.55
C SER A 151 15.26 19.71 20.01
N SER A 152 16.31 19.17 19.39
CA SER A 152 17.71 19.47 19.76
C SER A 152 18.28 20.71 19.08
N ALA A 153 17.60 21.25 18.07
CA ALA A 153 18.02 22.46 17.35
C ALA A 153 17.49 23.76 18.00
N ASP A 154 16.50 23.62 18.88
CA ASP A 154 15.85 24.72 19.61
C ASP A 154 16.41 24.93 21.04
N GLU A 155 17.40 24.13 21.47
CA GLU A 155 18.17 24.28 22.73
C GLU A 155 19.56 24.88 22.49
#